data_AF-A0A966RE44-F1
#
_entry.id   AF-A0A966RE44-F1
#
_cell.length_a   1.000
_cell.length_b   1.000
_cell.length_c   1.000
_cell.angle_alpha   90.00
_cell.angle_beta   90.00
_cell.angle_gamma   90.00
#
_symmetry.space_group_name_H-M   'P 1'
#
loop_
_entity.id
_entity.type
_entity.pdbx_description
1 polymer ?
#
loop_
_entity_poly.entity_id
_entity_poly.type
_entity_poly.pdbx_seq_one_letter_code
_entity_poly.pdbx_strand_id
1 'polypeptide(L)'
;GGGSGHGRANVEVPPGDPVVSGGLSAQEILQVVRANLNQIRHCYEQLLQRSPSASGKLAVNWTIGANGRVTSVSIAESSISDSQMKGCVTGSIRRWAFPEPRGGQAVEVSYPFTFNPI
;
A
#
# COMPACT_ATOMS: atom_id res chain seq x y z
N GLY A 1 -13.37 -33.83 9.97
CA GLY A 1 -12.17 -33.25 9.32
C GLY A 1 -12.58 -32.00 8.58
N GLY A 2 -11.80 -30.94 8.45
CA GLY A 2 -10.50 -30.56 9.01
C GLY A 2 -10.35 -29.07 8.67
N GLY A 3 -10.01 -28.24 9.67
CA GLY A 3 -9.98 -26.78 9.52
C GLY A 3 -8.67 -26.31 8.91
N SER A 4 -8.74 -25.69 7.73
CA SER A 4 -7.64 -24.92 7.15
C SER A 4 -7.62 -23.52 7.77
N GLY A 5 -6.80 -23.37 8.82
CA GLY A 5 -6.47 -22.08 9.40
C GLY A 5 -5.64 -21.27 8.42
N HIS A 6 -6.27 -20.29 7.78
CA HIS A 6 -5.58 -19.28 6.99
C HIS A 6 -4.97 -18.28 7.99
N GLY A 7 -3.63 -18.24 8.05
CA GLY A 7 -2.89 -17.25 8.83
C GLY A 7 -3.38 -15.85 8.45
N ARG A 8 -3.89 -15.11 9.43
CA ARG A 8 -4.52 -13.82 9.20
C ARG A 8 -3.39 -12.80 9.02
N ALA A 9 -3.05 -12.39 7.82
CA ALA A 9 -2.02 -11.36 7.63
C ALA A 9 -2.46 -10.01 8.23
N ASN A 10 -1.65 -9.41 9.12
CA ASN A 10 -1.84 -8.02 9.55
C ASN A 10 -1.06 -7.07 8.63
N VAL A 11 -1.72 -6.03 8.15
CA VAL A 11 -1.06 -4.90 7.49
C VAL A 11 -1.39 -3.67 8.32
N GLU A 12 -0.38 -3.15 9.00
CA GLU A 12 -0.55 -2.04 9.93
C GLU A 12 -0.17 -0.72 9.28
N VAL A 13 -0.94 0.30 9.63
CA VAL A 13 -0.71 1.70 9.28
C VAL A 13 -0.03 2.38 10.47
N PRO A 14 1.25 2.78 10.39
CA PRO A 14 1.89 3.54 11.46
C PRO A 14 1.18 4.90 11.65
N PRO A 15 1.17 5.44 12.88
CA PRO A 15 0.81 6.83 13.10
C PRO A 15 1.94 7.72 12.57
N GLY A 16 1.77 8.20 11.34
CA GLY A 16 2.59 9.23 10.73
C GLY A 16 1.73 9.97 9.73
N ASP A 17 1.71 11.30 9.80
CA ASP A 17 0.98 12.10 8.83
C ASP A 17 1.64 11.90 7.46
N PRO A 18 0.93 11.40 6.44
CA PRO A 18 1.48 11.42 5.10
C PRO A 18 1.82 12.88 4.76
N VAL A 19 3.04 13.12 4.26
CA VAL A 19 3.43 14.43 3.77
C VAL A 19 2.64 14.66 2.48
N VAL A 20 1.58 15.47 2.55
CA VAL A 20 0.72 15.77 1.40
C VAL A 20 1.02 17.17 0.91
N SER A 21 1.64 17.26 -0.26
CA SER A 21 1.77 18.51 -1.01
C SER A 21 0.72 18.51 -2.11
N GLY A 22 -0.24 19.44 -2.02
CA GLY A 22 -1.23 19.68 -3.07
C GLY A 22 -2.57 18.96 -2.87
N GLY A 23 -3.64 19.68 -3.24
CA GLY A 23 -5.02 19.26 -3.60
C GLY A 23 -5.83 18.26 -2.77
N LEU A 24 -5.22 17.30 -2.09
CA LEU A 24 -5.86 16.30 -1.25
C LEU A 24 -5.39 16.46 0.19
N SER A 25 -6.22 16.06 1.14
CA SER A 25 -5.87 15.96 2.54
C SER A 25 -5.28 14.59 2.85
N ALA A 26 -4.50 14.51 3.93
CA ALA A 26 -4.02 13.25 4.48
C ALA A 26 -5.17 12.26 4.75
N GLN A 27 -6.32 12.76 5.20
CA GLN A 27 -7.49 11.92 5.49
C GLN A 27 -8.10 11.30 4.24
N GLU A 28 -8.23 12.05 3.14
CA GLU A 28 -8.73 11.53 1.87
C GLU A 28 -7.80 10.42 1.33
N ILE A 29 -6.49 10.61 1.43
CA ILE A 29 -5.50 9.58 1.05
C ILE A 29 -5.64 8.34 1.95
N LEU A 30 -5.69 8.52 3.27
CA LEU A 30 -5.81 7.43 4.24
C LEU A 30 -7.09 6.62 4.05
N GLN A 31 -8.21 7.26 3.70
CA GLN A 31 -9.46 6.56 3.41
C GLN A 31 -9.31 5.60 2.22
N VAL A 32 -8.69 6.05 1.12
CA VAL A 32 -8.43 5.22 -0.06
C VAL A 32 -7.46 4.09 0.28
N VAL A 33 -6.38 4.37 1.01
CA VAL A 33 -5.43 3.33 1.45
C VAL A 33 -6.17 2.25 2.26
N ARG A 34 -6.94 2.65 3.28
CA ARG A 34 -7.71 1.74 4.15
C ARG A 34 -8.72 0.90 3.37
N ALA A 35 -9.47 1.51 2.46
CA ALA A 35 -10.44 0.82 1.62
C ALA A 35 -9.80 -0.25 0.73
N ASN A 36 -8.52 -0.09 0.37
CA ASN A 36 -7.80 -1.00 -0.50
C ASN A 36 -6.79 -1.90 0.22
N LEU A 37 -6.72 -1.87 1.56
CA LEU A 37 -5.78 -2.67 2.35
C LEU A 37 -5.87 -4.17 2.07
N ASN A 38 -7.05 -4.69 1.73
CA ASN A 38 -7.23 -6.10 1.40
C ASN A 38 -6.40 -6.54 0.16
N GLN A 39 -6.18 -5.64 -0.81
CA GLN A 39 -5.32 -5.94 -1.97
C GLN A 39 -3.85 -6.09 -1.55
N ILE A 40 -3.41 -5.24 -0.60
CA ILE A 40 -2.06 -5.29 -0.05
C ILE A 40 -1.87 -6.53 0.82
N ARG A 41 -2.89 -6.87 1.63
CA ARG A 41 -2.91 -8.10 2.42
C ARG A 41 -2.77 -9.33 1.51
N HIS A 42 -3.51 -9.38 0.41
CA HIS A 42 -3.41 -10.48 -0.55
C HIS A 42 -1.98 -10.67 -1.09
N CYS A 43 -1.29 -9.58 -1.46
CA CYS A 43 0.11 -9.65 -1.88
C CYS A 43 1.04 -10.24 -0.81
N TYR A 44 0.76 -9.94 0.46
CA TYR A 44 1.52 -10.48 1.58
C TYR A 44 1.16 -11.94 1.91
N GLU A 45 -0.12 -12.33 1.83
CA GLU A 45 -0.54 -13.72 1.97
C GLU A 45 0.13 -14.62 0.92
N GLN A 46 0.26 -14.15 -0.33
CA GLN A 46 1.03 -14.84 -1.36
C GLN A 46 2.50 -15.00 -0.97
N LEU A 47 3.12 -13.97 -0.36
CA LEU A 47 4.48 -14.08 0.16
C LEU A 47 4.58 -15.14 1.26
N LEU A 48 3.63 -15.15 2.20
CA LEU A 48 3.64 -16.10 3.32
C LEU A 48 3.54 -17.57 2.86
N GLN A 49 2.93 -17.85 1.71
CA GLN A 49 2.95 -19.21 1.12
C GLN A 49 4.36 -19.68 0.75
N ARG A 50 5.28 -18.75 0.45
CA ARG A 50 6.66 -19.01 0.05
C ARG A 50 7.65 -18.83 1.21
N SER A 51 7.35 -17.89 2.11
CA SER A 51 8.17 -17.52 3.26
C SER A 51 7.26 -17.26 4.48
N PRO A 52 6.90 -18.31 5.23
CA PRO A 52 5.89 -18.24 6.30
C PRO A 52 6.24 -17.30 7.47
N SER A 53 7.52 -16.99 7.65
CA SER A 53 8.02 -16.10 8.70
C SER A 53 8.41 -14.71 8.19
N ALA A 54 8.09 -14.38 6.93
CA ALA A 54 8.44 -13.09 6.35
C ALA A 54 7.75 -11.96 7.11
N SER A 55 8.51 -10.98 7.55
CA SER A 55 8.01 -9.73 8.16
C SER A 55 8.88 -8.58 7.69
N GLY A 56 8.39 -7.35 7.86
CA GLY A 56 9.19 -6.17 7.53
C GLY A 56 8.37 -4.97 7.09
N LYS A 57 9.06 -4.02 6.46
CA LYS A 57 8.53 -2.74 6.02
C LYS A 57 8.72 -2.56 4.51
N LEU A 58 7.78 -1.86 3.89
CA LEU A 58 7.84 -1.42 2.51
C LEU A 58 7.30 0.02 2.44
N ALA A 59 8.19 0.98 2.19
CA ALA A 59 7.81 2.35 1.90
C ALA A 59 7.57 2.49 0.39
N VAL A 60 6.37 2.90 0.00
CA VAL A 60 5.97 3.08 -1.39
C VAL A 60 5.67 4.55 -1.63
N ASN A 61 6.19 5.08 -2.73
CA ASN A 61 5.85 6.41 -3.22
C ASN A 61 4.94 6.27 -4.44
N TRP A 62 3.95 7.15 -4.55
CA TRP A 62 3.13 7.25 -5.76
C TRP A 62 2.70 8.69 -6.02
N THR A 63 2.39 8.96 -7.29
CA THR A 63 1.84 10.25 -7.73
C THR A 63 0.38 10.06 -8.12
N ILE A 64 -0.49 10.89 -7.57
CA ILE A 64 -1.90 11.01 -7.95
C ILE A 64 -2.01 12.17 -8.94
N GLY A 65 -2.49 11.89 -10.15
CA GLY A 65 -2.74 12.90 -11.17
C GLY A 65 -3.95 13.79 -10.85
N ALA A 66 -4.12 14.86 -11.63
CA ALA A 66 -5.20 15.83 -11.46
C ALA A 66 -6.63 15.23 -11.56
N ASN A 67 -6.77 14.07 -12.20
CA ASN A 67 -8.03 13.32 -12.33
C ASN A 67 -8.21 12.23 -11.24
N GLY A 68 -7.40 12.25 -10.17
CA GLY A 68 -7.45 11.27 -9.09
C GLY A 68 -6.87 9.89 -9.43
N ARG A 69 -6.35 9.67 -10.64
CA ARG A 69 -5.71 8.40 -11.02
C ARG A 69 -4.24 8.38 -10.61
N VAL A 70 -3.75 7.23 -10.19
CA VAL A 70 -2.32 7.03 -9.93
C VAL A 70 -1.55 7.02 -11.25
N THR A 71 -0.58 7.92 -11.41
CA THR A 71 0.24 8.07 -12.62
C THR A 71 1.61 7.42 -12.49
N SER A 72 2.16 7.34 -11.28
CA SER A 72 3.46 6.74 -11.00
C SER A 72 3.42 5.97 -9.67
N VAL A 73 4.19 4.88 -9.56
CA VAL A 73 4.40 4.14 -8.31
C VAL A 73 5.83 3.61 -8.29
N SER A 74 6.54 3.84 -7.19
CA SER A 74 7.91 3.37 -6.95
C SER A 74 8.08 2.91 -5.50
N ILE A 75 9.08 2.06 -5.27
CA ILE A 75 9.46 1.64 -3.92
C ILE A 75 10.58 2.54 -3.46
N ALA A 76 10.36 3.25 -2.35
CA ALA A 76 11.35 4.14 -1.75
C ALA A 76 12.30 3.36 -0.83
N GLU A 77 11.76 2.45 -0.02
CA GLU A 77 12.53 1.64 0.91
C GLU A 77 11.86 0.27 1.08
N SER A 78 12.66 -0.77 1.30
CA SER A 78 12.11 -2.10 1.61
C SER A 78 13.08 -2.95 2.40
N SER A 79 12.59 -3.56 3.49
CA SER A 79 13.30 -4.61 4.21
C SER A 79 12.92 -6.03 3.74
N ILE A 80 11.95 -6.14 2.83
CA ILE A 80 11.50 -7.41 2.24
C ILE A 80 12.18 -7.54 0.87
N SER A 81 12.87 -8.64 0.58
CA SER A 81 13.59 -8.80 -0.69
C SER A 81 12.70 -9.30 -1.85
N ASP A 82 11.57 -9.95 -1.55
CA ASP A 82 10.70 -10.62 -2.53
C ASP A 82 10.12 -9.67 -3.60
N SER A 83 10.55 -9.86 -4.84
CA SER A 83 10.17 -9.02 -5.98
C SER A 83 8.73 -9.25 -6.45
N GLN A 84 8.17 -10.45 -6.25
CA GLN A 84 6.79 -10.77 -6.63
C GLN A 84 5.80 -10.00 -5.74
N MET A 85 6.05 -9.96 -4.43
CA MET A 85 5.27 -9.20 -3.47
C MET A 85 5.35 -7.70 -3.76
N LYS A 86 6.56 -7.17 -4.00
CA LYS A 86 6.78 -5.78 -4.42
C LYS A 86 6.01 -5.42 -5.69
N GLY A 87 6.05 -6.28 -6.71
CA GLY A 87 5.30 -6.13 -7.96
C GLY A 87 3.79 -6.15 -7.73
N CYS A 88 3.30 -7.08 -6.91
CA CYS A 88 1.89 -7.17 -6.55
C CYS A 88 1.39 -5.90 -5.83
N VAL A 89 2.15 -5.38 -4.86
CA VAL A 89 1.81 -4.16 -4.12
C VAL A 89 1.76 -2.96 -5.05
N THR A 90 2.83 -2.74 -5.82
CA THR A 90 2.90 -1.58 -6.74
C THR A 90 1.84 -1.66 -7.84
N GLY A 91 1.58 -2.85 -8.38
CA GLY A 91 0.51 -3.07 -9.35
C GLY A 91 -0.89 -2.84 -8.78
N SER A 92 -1.10 -3.14 -7.50
CA SER A 92 -2.36 -2.85 -6.81
C SER A 92 -2.57 -1.35 -6.63
N ILE A 93 -1.55 -0.64 -6.14
CA ILE A 93 -1.61 0.83 -5.94
C ILE A 93 -1.87 1.56 -7.26
N ARG A 94 -1.27 1.12 -8.38
CA ARG A 94 -1.51 1.71 -9.71
C ARG A 94 -2.98 1.69 -10.13
N ARG A 95 -3.80 0.77 -9.59
CA ARG A 95 -5.23 0.66 -9.92
C ARG A 95 -6.12 1.46 -8.97
N TRP A 96 -5.58 2.04 -7.91
CA TRP A 96 -6.38 2.83 -6.97
C TRP A 96 -6.88 4.12 -7.62
N ALA A 97 -8.03 4.58 -7.15
CA ALA A 97 -8.63 5.84 -7.53
C ALA A 97 -8.79 6.68 -6.28
N PHE A 98 -8.34 7.92 -6.38
CA PHE A 98 -8.45 8.93 -5.34
C PHE A 98 -9.49 9.97 -5.76
N PRO A 99 -10.04 10.74 -4.80
CA PRO A 99 -10.73 11.98 -5.14
C PRO A 99 -9.86 12.86 -6.02
N GLU A 100 -10.49 13.66 -6.88
CA GLU A 100 -9.75 14.62 -7.71
C GLU A 100 -9.07 15.66 -6.80
N PRO A 101 -7.75 15.89 -6.94
CA PRO A 101 -7.06 16.91 -6.18
C PRO A 101 -7.60 18.31 -6.44
N ARG A 102 -7.88 19.06 -5.37
CA ARG A 102 -8.24 20.49 -5.45
C ARG A 102 -7.12 21.28 -6.13
N GLY A 103 -7.48 22.17 -7.05
CA GLY A 103 -6.52 22.98 -7.80
C GLY A 103 -5.87 22.28 -9.00
N GLY A 104 -6.26 21.03 -9.32
CA GLY A 104 -5.83 20.33 -10.53
C GLY A 104 -4.34 19.99 -10.57
N GLN A 105 -3.68 19.98 -9.42
CA GLN A 105 -2.26 19.65 -9.30
C GLN A 105 -2.07 18.17 -8.95
N ALA A 106 -0.96 17.61 -9.40
CA ALA A 106 -0.56 16.27 -8.97
C ALA A 106 -0.18 16.28 -7.48
N VAL A 107 -0.45 15.17 -6.80
CA VAL A 107 -0.15 14.98 -5.38
C VAL A 107 0.83 13.83 -5.25
N GLU A 108 1.95 14.08 -4.61
CA GLU A 108 2.92 13.03 -4.27
C GLU A 108 2.60 12.47 -2.88
N VAL A 109 2.63 11.15 -2.76
CA VAL A 109 2.36 10.45 -1.52
C VAL A 109 3.51 9.49 -1.24
N SER A 110 3.97 9.48 0.02
CA SER A 110 4.86 8.45 0.55
C SER A 110 4.15 7.75 1.70
N TYR A 111 4.13 6.42 1.67
CA TYR A 111 3.41 5.64 2.66
C TYR A 111 4.16 4.36 3.07
N PRO A 112 4.41 4.17 4.38
CA PRO A 112 5.01 2.94 4.90
C PRO A 112 3.93 1.88 5.17
N PHE A 113 4.11 0.69 4.59
CA PHE A 113 3.37 -0.51 4.97
C PHE A 113 4.24 -1.38 5.90
N THR A 114 3.65 -1.85 7.00
CA THR A 114 4.28 -2.84 7.89
C THR A 114 3.57 -4.18 7.76
N PHE A 115 4.35 -5.25 7.60
CA PHE A 115 3.87 -6.61 7.38
C PHE A 115 4.36 -7.52 8.50
N ASN A 116 3.41 -8.17 9.18
CA ASN A 116 3.70 -9.14 10.25
C ASN A 116 2.78 -10.35 10.12
N PRO A 117 3.30 -11.58 10.27
CA PRO A 117 2.48 -12.78 10.32
C PRO A 117 1.72 -12.81 11.66
N ILE A 118 0.42 -13.11 11.63
CA ILE A 118 -0.39 -13.38 12.84
C ILE A 118 -0.59 -14.88 12.98
#